data_AF-A0A9J7LAU9-F1
#
_entry.id   AF-A0A9J7LAU9-F1
#
_cell.length_a   1.000
_cell.length_b   1.000
_cell.length_c   1.000
_cell.angle_alpha   90.00
_cell.angle_beta   90.00
_cell.angle_gamma   90.00
#
_symmetry.space_group_name_H-M   'P 1'
#
loop_
_entity.id
_entity.type
_entity.pdbx_description
1 polymer ?
#
loop_
_entity_poly.entity_id
_entity_poly.type
_entity_poly.pdbx_seq_one_letter_code
_entity_poly.pdbx_strand_id
1 'polypeptide(L)'
;MEWLYSTRGFVMLAPDLTPNMGLFWYFFTEMFEHFRIFFLCVFQLNAVFYVIPLAIKLRDHPMFHLHLLVGLTAVFKSYPTFGDAALFLSLLPVWGHCFKYMRNLFLVVCMWLYSIVLAPVLWHLWIYYGSANANFFYAVTLAYATAQIFLLTDLLYAFLRREFHLRHGPAPKEGQGMPILMNLK
;
A
#
# COMPACT_ATOMS: atom_id res chain seq x y z
N MET A 1 29.28 -16.09 -2.32
CA MET A 1 28.35 -15.58 -3.36
C MET A 1 26.92 -16.10 -3.15
N GLU A 2 26.74 -17.35 -2.71
CA GLU A 2 25.41 -17.94 -2.45
C GLU A 2 24.56 -17.17 -1.44
N TRP A 3 25.15 -16.62 -0.36
CA TRP A 3 24.39 -15.85 0.63
C TRP A 3 23.71 -14.60 0.05
N LEU A 4 24.40 -13.87 -0.84
CA LEU A 4 23.85 -12.66 -1.45
C LEU A 4 22.73 -13.00 -2.45
N TYR A 5 22.92 -14.07 -3.22
CA TYR A 5 21.91 -14.60 -4.13
C TYR A 5 20.68 -15.12 -3.37
N SER A 6 20.88 -15.86 -2.29
CA SER A 6 19.78 -16.42 -1.48
C SER A 6 19.01 -15.33 -0.71
N THR A 7 19.69 -14.29 -0.21
CA THR A 7 19.04 -13.27 0.63
C THR A 7 18.41 -12.14 -0.17
N ARG A 8 19.11 -11.63 -1.20
CA ARG A 8 18.64 -10.50 -2.01
C ARG A 8 18.29 -10.90 -3.43
N GLY A 9 19.06 -11.81 -4.03
CA GLY A 9 18.78 -12.33 -5.37
C GLY A 9 17.43 -13.05 -5.45
N PHE A 10 17.06 -13.84 -4.44
CA PHE A 10 15.80 -14.59 -4.38
C PHE A 10 14.57 -13.66 -4.37
N VAL A 11 14.62 -12.58 -3.57
CA VAL A 11 13.53 -11.60 -3.50
C VAL A 11 13.42 -10.81 -4.81
N MET A 12 14.55 -10.48 -5.44
CA MET A 12 14.59 -9.75 -6.70
C MET A 12 14.15 -10.58 -7.91
N LEU A 13 14.61 -11.83 -8.02
CA LEU A 13 14.26 -12.73 -9.12
C LEU A 13 12.85 -13.31 -9.01
N ALA A 14 12.27 -13.32 -7.80
CA ALA A 14 11.01 -14.00 -7.50
C ALA A 14 10.91 -15.38 -8.20
N PRO A 15 11.84 -16.31 -7.92
CA PRO A 15 11.90 -17.59 -8.62
C PRO A 15 10.75 -18.52 -8.22
N ASP A 16 10.26 -18.40 -6.99
CA ASP A 16 9.16 -19.17 -6.44
C ASP A 16 7.82 -18.48 -6.74
N LEU A 17 6.91 -19.24 -7.31
CA LEU A 17 5.58 -18.79 -7.73
C LEU A 17 4.48 -19.51 -6.95
N THR A 18 4.83 -20.08 -5.79
CA THR A 18 3.86 -20.63 -4.85
C THR A 18 2.80 -19.58 -4.50
N PRO A 19 1.53 -20.00 -4.37
CA PRO A 19 0.44 -19.08 -4.13
C PRO A 19 0.64 -18.36 -2.80
N ASN A 20 0.62 -17.03 -2.86
CA ASN A 20 0.84 -16.16 -1.72
C ASN A 20 -0.13 -14.96 -1.75
N MET A 21 -0.11 -14.12 -0.72
CA MET A 21 -0.95 -12.92 -0.66
C MET A 21 -0.41 -11.74 -1.50
N GLY A 22 0.68 -11.95 -2.24
CA GLY A 22 1.34 -10.92 -3.05
C GLY A 22 0.85 -10.85 -4.48
N LEU A 23 1.33 -9.83 -5.17
CA LEU A 23 0.97 -9.54 -6.57
C LEU A 23 1.79 -10.36 -7.58
N PHE A 24 2.95 -10.86 -7.17
CA PHE A 24 3.95 -11.40 -8.09
C PHE A 24 3.59 -12.81 -8.57
N TRP A 25 3.19 -13.72 -7.66
CA TRP A 25 3.05 -15.14 -7.99
C TRP A 25 2.14 -15.36 -9.20
N TYR A 26 0.90 -14.88 -9.16
CA TYR A 26 -0.07 -15.16 -10.20
C TYR A 26 0.27 -14.46 -11.52
N PHE A 27 0.68 -13.19 -11.45
CA PHE A 27 1.09 -12.45 -12.64
C PHE A 27 2.24 -13.15 -13.37
N PHE A 28 3.28 -13.58 -12.65
CA PHE A 28 4.42 -14.27 -13.25
C PHE A 28 4.12 -15.72 -13.65
N THR A 29 3.09 -16.38 -13.09
CA THR A 29 2.64 -17.69 -13.60
C THR A 29 1.96 -17.60 -14.96
N GLU A 30 1.27 -16.50 -15.27
CA GLU A 30 0.61 -16.30 -16.57
C GLU A 30 1.58 -15.75 -17.64
N MET A 31 2.75 -15.26 -17.23
CA MET A 31 3.71 -14.63 -18.13
C MET A 31 4.56 -15.65 -18.89
N PHE A 32 4.79 -15.38 -20.18
CA PHE A 32 5.77 -16.12 -20.95
C PHE A 32 7.19 -15.91 -20.39
N GLU A 33 7.97 -16.98 -20.34
CA GLU A 33 9.33 -16.98 -19.79
C GLU A 33 10.24 -15.96 -20.47
N HIS A 34 10.12 -15.79 -21.78
CA HIS A 34 10.91 -14.83 -22.56
C HIS A 34 10.75 -13.38 -22.08
N PHE A 35 9.56 -13.00 -21.62
CA PHE A 35 9.27 -11.63 -21.15
C PHE A 35 9.44 -11.47 -19.63
N ARG A 36 9.68 -12.55 -18.89
CA ARG A 36 9.74 -12.54 -17.42
C ARG A 36 10.73 -11.51 -16.88
N ILE A 37 11.94 -11.46 -17.44
CA ILE A 37 12.99 -10.53 -16.99
C ILE A 37 12.58 -9.07 -17.19
N PHE A 38 11.94 -8.75 -18.32
CA PHE A 38 11.45 -7.40 -18.59
C PHE A 38 10.43 -6.95 -17.54
N PHE A 39 9.42 -7.79 -17.27
CA PHE A 39 8.40 -7.46 -16.28
C PHE A 39 8.94 -7.44 -14.85
N LEU A 40 9.89 -8.33 -14.50
CA LEU A 40 10.59 -8.26 -13.21
C LEU A 40 11.26 -6.90 -13.04
N CYS A 41 12.01 -6.42 -14.04
CA CYS A 41 12.63 -5.09 -13.98
C CYS A 41 11.60 -3.97 -13.80
N VAL A 42 10.47 -4.02 -14.52
CA VAL A 42 9.40 -3.01 -14.41
C VAL A 42 8.78 -3.01 -13.01
N PHE A 43 8.45 -4.17 -12.44
CA PHE A 43 7.87 -4.27 -11.10
C PHE A 43 8.85 -3.78 -10.01
N GLN A 44 10.13 -4.15 -10.11
CA GLN A 44 11.14 -3.69 -9.16
C GLN A 44 11.41 -2.18 -9.28
N LEU A 45 11.45 -1.65 -10.51
CA LEU A 45 11.56 -0.21 -10.73
C LEU A 45 10.34 0.53 -10.19
N ASN A 46 9.13 0.00 -10.36
CA ASN A 46 7.92 0.59 -9.83
C ASN A 46 7.97 0.73 -8.30
N ALA A 47 8.43 -0.30 -7.59
CA ALA A 47 8.57 -0.26 -6.13
C ALA A 47 9.53 0.85 -5.65
N VAL A 48 10.61 1.11 -6.38
CA VAL A 48 11.63 2.11 -6.02
C VAL A 48 11.27 3.52 -6.51
N PHE A 49 10.53 3.62 -7.62
CA PHE A 49 10.22 4.90 -8.27
C PHE A 49 9.50 5.87 -7.33
N TYR A 50 8.63 5.38 -6.45
CA TYR A 50 7.89 6.20 -5.49
C TYR A 50 8.78 6.80 -4.38
N VAL A 51 9.97 6.24 -4.11
CA VAL A 51 10.84 6.67 -3.00
C VAL A 51 11.37 8.09 -3.24
N ILE A 52 11.84 8.39 -4.46
CA ILE A 52 12.46 9.66 -4.82
C ILE A 52 11.50 10.86 -4.64
N PRO A 53 10.31 10.88 -5.26
CA PRO A 53 9.39 12.01 -5.13
C PRO A 53 8.88 12.18 -3.69
N LEU A 54 8.64 11.08 -2.97
CA LEU A 54 8.25 11.15 -1.56
C LEU A 54 9.37 11.75 -0.69
N ALA A 55 10.62 11.39 -0.94
CA ALA A 55 11.77 11.90 -0.17
C ALA A 55 11.98 13.41 -0.40
N ILE A 56 11.75 13.90 -1.63
CA ILE A 56 11.83 15.33 -1.94
C ILE A 56 10.67 16.08 -1.27
N LYS A 57 9.45 15.53 -1.33
CA LYS A 57 8.24 16.21 -0.82
C LYS A 57 8.16 16.24 0.71
N LEU A 58 8.58 15.17 1.39
CA LEU A 58 8.45 15.01 2.85
C LEU A 58 9.77 15.22 3.61
N ARG A 59 10.71 16.00 3.06
CA ARG A 59 12.04 16.21 3.66
C ARG A 59 11.97 16.71 5.11
N ASP A 60 11.00 17.56 5.43
CA ASP A 60 10.82 18.15 6.75
C ASP A 60 10.20 17.17 7.78
N HIS A 61 9.68 16.02 7.32
CA HIS A 61 8.93 15.06 8.13
C HIS A 61 9.43 13.61 7.94
N PRO A 62 10.64 13.28 8.43
CA PRO A 62 11.27 11.97 8.19
C PRO A 62 10.49 10.79 8.79
N MET A 63 9.81 10.98 9.93
CA MET A 63 9.00 9.93 10.55
C MET A 63 7.78 9.55 9.69
N PHE A 64 7.15 10.53 9.05
CA PHE A 64 6.02 10.27 8.15
C PHE A 64 6.49 9.62 6.86
N HIS A 65 7.64 10.04 6.34
CA HIS A 65 8.27 9.41 5.19
C HIS A 65 8.59 7.92 5.45
N LEU A 66 9.17 7.58 6.61
CA LEU A 66 9.44 6.19 6.99
C LEU A 66 8.17 5.35 7.01
N HIS A 67 7.09 5.86 7.58
CA HIS A 67 5.81 5.15 7.66
C HIS A 67 5.22 4.86 6.26
N LEU A 68 5.31 5.81 5.34
CA LEU A 68 4.89 5.61 3.94
C LEU A 68 5.78 4.59 3.21
N LEU A 69 7.10 4.63 3.44
CA LEU A 69 8.02 3.65 2.86
C LEU A 69 7.72 2.23 3.35
N VAL A 70 7.44 2.06 4.65
CA VAL A 70 7.02 0.78 5.21
C VAL A 70 5.77 0.26 4.51
N GLY A 71 4.74 1.09 4.34
CA GLY A 71 3.53 0.65 3.65
C GLY A 71 3.75 0.36 2.16
N LEU A 72 4.55 1.18 1.45
CA LEU A 72 4.92 0.90 0.07
C LEU A 72 5.67 -0.44 -0.05
N THR A 73 6.59 -0.74 0.88
CA THR A 73 7.26 -2.04 0.91
C THR A 73 6.29 -3.18 1.23
N ALA A 74 5.28 -2.97 2.09
CA ALA A 74 4.28 -4.00 2.37
C ALA A 74 3.43 -4.38 1.15
N VAL A 75 3.13 -3.41 0.26
CA VAL A 75 2.34 -3.62 -0.96
C VAL A 75 3.19 -4.23 -2.09
N PHE A 76 4.37 -3.66 -2.34
CA PHE A 76 5.16 -3.95 -3.54
C PHE A 76 6.23 -5.04 -3.35
N LYS A 77 6.41 -5.57 -2.13
CA LYS A 77 7.33 -6.67 -1.87
C LYS A 77 6.89 -7.93 -2.62
N SER A 78 7.85 -8.62 -3.25
CA SER A 78 7.59 -9.83 -4.07
C SER A 78 6.90 -10.95 -3.28
N TYR A 79 7.25 -11.09 -2.00
CA TYR A 79 6.67 -12.07 -1.07
C TYR A 79 6.21 -11.34 0.20
N PRO A 80 5.01 -10.73 0.19
CA PRO A 80 4.51 -10.04 1.36
C PRO A 80 4.13 -11.04 2.44
N THR A 81 4.44 -10.69 3.68
CA THR A 81 4.09 -11.46 4.87
C THR A 81 3.03 -10.70 5.67
N PHE A 82 2.26 -11.42 6.49
CA PHE A 82 1.31 -10.76 7.40
C PHE A 82 2.00 -9.76 8.35
N GLY A 83 3.28 -10.00 8.67
CA GLY A 83 4.09 -9.09 9.48
C GLY A 83 4.33 -7.72 8.83
N ASP A 84 4.49 -7.67 7.51
CA ASP A 84 4.71 -6.40 6.79
C ASP A 84 3.45 -5.50 6.89
N ALA A 85 2.27 -6.09 6.70
CA ALA A 85 1.00 -5.38 6.85
C ALA A 85 0.71 -5.01 8.30
N ALA A 86 1.00 -5.90 9.26
CA ALA A 86 0.83 -5.64 10.69
C ALA A 86 1.72 -4.51 11.19
N LEU A 87 2.96 -4.40 10.70
CA LEU A 87 3.89 -3.33 11.05
C LEU A 87 3.42 -1.98 10.49
N PHE A 88 2.91 -1.96 9.25
CA PHE A 88 2.27 -0.76 8.71
C PHE A 88 1.04 -0.36 9.54
N LEU A 89 0.18 -1.31 9.88
CA LEU A 89 -1.03 -1.07 10.66
C LEU A 89 -0.77 -0.62 12.10
N SER A 90 0.26 -1.16 12.76
CA SER A 90 0.58 -0.81 14.15
C SER A 90 1.09 0.63 14.30
N LEU A 91 1.69 1.18 13.25
CA LEU A 91 2.14 2.56 13.19
C LEU A 91 1.02 3.55 12.84
N LEU A 92 -0.12 3.08 12.35
CA LEU A 92 -1.26 3.91 11.93
C LEU A 92 -1.82 4.81 13.06
N PRO A 93 -2.00 4.34 14.32
CA PRO A 93 -2.56 5.15 15.41
C PRO A 93 -1.71 6.37 15.78
N VAL A 94 -0.40 6.34 15.50
CA VAL A 94 0.50 7.50 15.70
C VAL A 94 0.02 8.72 14.91
N TRP A 95 -0.63 8.48 13.77
CA TRP A 95 -1.18 9.49 12.88
C TRP A 95 -2.68 9.71 13.09
N GLY A 96 -3.24 9.39 14.26
CA GLY A 96 -4.68 9.52 14.54
C GLY A 96 -5.24 10.93 14.33
N HIS A 97 -4.40 11.96 14.39
CA HIS A 97 -4.77 13.34 14.06
C HIS A 97 -5.09 13.56 12.57
N CYS A 98 -4.59 12.70 11.67
CA CYS A 98 -4.88 12.73 10.24
C CYS A 98 -6.20 12.02 9.88
N PHE A 99 -6.73 11.14 10.73
CA PHE A 99 -7.95 10.37 10.42
C PHE A 99 -9.17 11.23 10.10
N LYS A 100 -9.25 12.43 10.69
CA LYS A 100 -10.33 13.40 10.40
C LYS A 100 -10.34 13.89 8.95
N TYR A 101 -9.22 13.81 8.25
CA TYR A 101 -9.06 14.28 6.87
C TYR A 101 -9.09 13.13 5.84
N MET A 102 -9.18 11.88 6.29
CA MET A 102 -9.26 10.71 5.40
C MET A 102 -10.68 10.59 4.83
N ARG A 103 -10.79 10.37 3.51
CA ARG A 103 -12.09 10.36 2.81
C ARG A 103 -12.59 8.94 2.52
N ASN A 104 -11.69 8.03 2.16
CA ASN A 104 -12.01 6.71 1.67
C ASN A 104 -11.82 5.61 2.74
N LEU A 105 -11.64 5.98 4.00
CA LEU A 105 -11.42 5.03 5.11
C LEU A 105 -12.52 3.96 5.20
N PHE A 106 -13.79 4.36 5.02
CA PHE A 106 -14.91 3.43 5.00
C PHE A 106 -14.77 2.37 3.89
N LEU A 107 -14.41 2.80 2.66
CA LEU A 107 -14.19 1.90 1.53
C LEU A 107 -13.03 0.94 1.79
N VAL A 108 -11.92 1.44 2.35
CA VAL A 108 -10.75 0.62 2.70
C VAL A 108 -11.13 -0.48 3.70
N VAL A 109 -11.86 -0.13 4.77
CA VAL A 109 -12.28 -1.10 5.78
C VAL A 109 -13.20 -2.16 5.17
N CYS A 110 -14.15 -1.77 4.33
CA CYS A 110 -15.02 -2.72 3.63
C CYS A 110 -14.23 -3.69 2.73
N MET A 111 -13.23 -3.19 1.98
CA MET A 111 -12.38 -4.04 1.15
C MET A 111 -11.54 -5.02 1.98
N TRP A 112 -11.03 -4.60 3.14
CA TRP A 112 -10.31 -5.52 4.03
C TRP A 112 -11.20 -6.57 4.66
N LEU A 113 -12.40 -6.21 5.11
CA LEU A 113 -13.37 -7.18 5.62
C LEU A 113 -13.73 -8.19 4.53
N TYR A 114 -13.97 -7.71 3.31
CA TYR A 114 -14.18 -8.55 2.13
C TYR A 114 -13.02 -9.53 1.92
N SER A 115 -11.77 -9.04 1.94
CA SER A 115 -10.59 -9.88 1.72
C SER A 115 -10.36 -10.90 2.84
N ILE A 116 -10.56 -10.53 4.11
CA ILE A 116 -10.37 -11.43 5.25
C ILE A 116 -11.38 -12.59 5.22
N VAL A 117 -12.63 -12.31 4.83
CA VAL A 117 -13.69 -13.34 4.78
C VAL A 117 -13.51 -14.24 3.56
N LEU A 118 -13.25 -13.67 2.38
CA LEU A 118 -13.22 -14.46 1.14
C LEU A 118 -11.89 -15.16 0.88
N ALA A 119 -10.75 -14.62 1.33
CA ALA A 119 -9.46 -15.27 1.12
C ALA A 119 -9.41 -16.73 1.62
N PRO A 120 -9.78 -17.06 2.87
CA PRO A 120 -9.76 -18.45 3.35
C PRO A 120 -10.80 -19.33 2.66
N VAL A 121 -11.97 -18.78 2.33
CA VAL A 121 -13.05 -19.51 1.64
C VAL A 121 -12.59 -19.93 0.24
N LEU A 122 -12.08 -18.97 -0.54
CA LEU A 122 -11.63 -19.23 -1.91
C LEU A 122 -10.36 -20.08 -1.95
N TRP A 123 -9.45 -19.89 -0.98
CA TRP A 123 -8.31 -20.79 -0.82
C TRP A 123 -8.76 -22.22 -0.58
N HIS A 124 -9.69 -22.43 0.34
CA HIS A 124 -10.17 -23.77 0.67
C HIS A 124 -10.92 -24.41 -0.52
N LEU A 125 -11.72 -23.60 -1.24
CA LEU A 125 -12.48 -24.05 -2.39
C LEU A 125 -11.60 -24.41 -3.59
N TRP A 126 -10.49 -23.70 -3.76
CA TRP A 126 -9.50 -23.96 -4.80
C TRP A 126 -8.63 -25.18 -4.48
N ILE A 127 -8.02 -25.24 -3.29
CA ILE A 127 -7.05 -26.29 -2.94
C ILE A 127 -7.71 -27.62 -2.60
N TYR A 128 -8.79 -27.63 -1.80
CA TYR A 128 -9.37 -28.88 -1.28
C TYR A 128 -10.54 -29.39 -2.12
N TYR A 129 -11.46 -28.49 -2.51
CA TYR A 129 -12.66 -28.89 -3.24
C TYR A 129 -12.48 -28.90 -4.77
N GLY A 130 -11.42 -28.26 -5.29
CA GLY A 130 -11.14 -28.19 -6.72
C GLY A 130 -12.24 -27.52 -7.56
N SER A 131 -13.20 -26.83 -6.93
CA SER A 131 -14.35 -26.21 -7.59
C SER A 131 -14.16 -24.73 -7.91
N ALA A 132 -13.14 -24.09 -7.32
CA ALA A 132 -12.74 -22.72 -7.63
C ALA A 132 -11.38 -22.68 -8.34
N ASN A 133 -11.19 -21.69 -9.21
CA ASN A 133 -9.93 -21.42 -9.90
C ASN A 133 -9.05 -20.44 -9.09
N ALA A 134 -7.73 -20.53 -9.25
CA ALA A 134 -6.72 -19.65 -8.67
C ALA A 134 -6.99 -18.16 -8.94
N ASN A 135 -7.60 -17.84 -10.08
CA ASN A 135 -7.98 -16.48 -10.48
C ASN A 135 -8.89 -15.80 -9.45
N PHE A 136 -9.79 -16.57 -8.81
CA PHE A 136 -10.69 -16.01 -7.79
C PHE A 136 -9.93 -15.65 -6.52
N PHE A 137 -9.00 -16.50 -6.10
CA PHE A 137 -8.12 -16.19 -4.98
C PHE A 137 -7.24 -14.97 -5.29
N TYR A 138 -6.68 -14.90 -6.51
CA TYR A 138 -5.89 -13.75 -6.95
C TYR A 138 -6.68 -12.44 -7.02
N ALA A 139 -7.95 -12.48 -7.44
CA ALA A 139 -8.82 -11.30 -7.42
C ALA A 139 -9.00 -10.74 -5.99
N VAL A 140 -9.07 -11.61 -4.98
CA VAL A 140 -9.12 -11.19 -3.57
C VAL A 140 -7.79 -10.61 -3.10
N THR A 141 -6.65 -11.17 -3.51
CA THR A 141 -5.33 -10.58 -3.19
C THR A 141 -5.13 -9.21 -3.85
N LEU A 142 -5.65 -9.03 -5.08
CA LEU A 142 -5.67 -7.72 -5.75
C LEU A 142 -6.50 -6.71 -4.97
N ALA A 143 -7.73 -7.08 -4.56
CA ALA A 143 -8.58 -6.23 -3.74
C ALA A 143 -7.89 -5.83 -2.41
N TYR A 144 -7.20 -6.77 -1.78
CA TYR A 144 -6.42 -6.52 -0.56
C TYR A 144 -5.28 -5.51 -0.79
N ALA A 145 -4.49 -5.69 -1.86
CA ALA A 145 -3.42 -4.76 -2.21
C ALA A 145 -3.96 -3.37 -2.60
N THR A 146 -5.08 -3.29 -3.32
CA THR A 146 -5.76 -2.03 -3.64
C THR A 146 -6.22 -1.31 -2.37
N ALA A 147 -6.77 -2.03 -1.40
CA ALA A 147 -7.15 -1.44 -0.11
C ALA A 147 -5.95 -0.85 0.64
N GLN A 148 -4.80 -1.54 0.63
CA GLN A 148 -3.56 -1.02 1.22
C GLN A 148 -3.05 0.24 0.50
N ILE A 149 -3.09 0.26 -0.84
CA ILE A 149 -2.70 1.44 -1.63
C ILE A 149 -3.63 2.62 -1.32
N PHE A 150 -4.95 2.40 -1.29
CA PHE A 150 -5.90 3.45 -0.94
C PHE A 150 -5.69 4.00 0.46
N LEU A 151 -5.38 3.15 1.43
CA LEU A 151 -5.06 3.60 2.77
C LEU A 151 -3.80 4.49 2.80
N LEU A 152 -2.75 4.09 2.08
CA LEU A 152 -1.51 4.86 1.96
C LEU A 152 -1.73 6.21 1.30
N THR A 153 -2.46 6.24 0.19
CA THR A 153 -2.76 7.49 -0.53
C THR A 153 -3.65 8.41 0.29
N ASP A 154 -4.63 7.86 1.00
CA ASP A 154 -5.50 8.64 1.88
C ASP A 154 -4.73 9.25 3.05
N LEU A 155 -3.80 8.49 3.63
CA LEU A 155 -2.97 8.97 4.72
C LEU A 155 -2.03 10.09 4.26
N LEU A 156 -1.38 9.93 3.10
CA LEU A 156 -0.55 10.96 2.48
C LEU A 156 -1.37 12.23 2.19
N TYR A 157 -2.56 12.08 1.60
CA TYR A 157 -3.43 13.21 1.30
C TYR A 157 -3.90 13.92 2.58
N ALA A 158 -4.32 13.17 3.60
CA ALA A 158 -4.74 13.70 4.89
C ALA A 158 -3.61 14.49 5.58
N PHE A 159 -2.38 13.97 5.53
CA PHE A 159 -1.21 14.64 6.09
C PHE A 159 -0.91 15.96 5.36
N LEU A 160 -0.82 15.93 4.02
CA LEU A 160 -0.55 17.13 3.22
C LEU A 160 -1.65 18.19 3.37
N ARG A 161 -2.92 17.76 3.44
CA ARG A 161 -4.05 18.66 3.66
C ARG A 161 -3.97 19.32 5.04
N ARG A 162 -3.64 18.55 6.08
CA ARG A 162 -3.45 19.09 7.43
C ARG A 162 -2.29 20.11 7.45
N GLU A 163 -1.16 19.78 6.84
CA GLU A 163 -0.02 20.68 6.78
C GLU A 163 -0.36 21.98 6.04
N PHE A 164 -1.11 21.88 4.95
CA PHE A 164 -1.63 23.05 4.22
C PHE A 164 -2.51 23.94 5.12
N HIS A 165 -3.43 23.34 5.88
CA HIS A 165 -4.28 24.06 6.83
C HIS A 165 -3.50 24.71 7.98
N LEU A 166 -2.39 24.11 8.41
CA LEU A 166 -1.52 24.70 9.45
C LEU A 166 -0.73 25.90 8.91
N ARG A 167 -0.27 25.86 7.66
CA ARG A 167 0.51 26.94 7.04
C ARG A 167 -0.35 28.11 6.54
N HIS A 168 -1.53 27.85 6.00
CA HIS A 168 -2.40 28.87 5.37
C HIS A 168 -3.67 29.20 6.15
N GLY A 169 -3.88 28.57 7.31
CA GLY A 169 -5.11 28.67 8.09
C GLY A 169 -6.24 27.76 7.55
N PRO A 170 -7.35 27.61 8.31
CA PRO A 170 -8.53 26.91 7.81
C PRO A 170 -9.05 27.62 6.55
N ALA A 171 -9.31 26.86 5.49
CA ALA A 171 -10.00 27.41 4.33
C ALA A 171 -11.32 28.06 4.81
N PRO A 172 -11.68 29.26 4.33
CA PRO A 172 -12.91 29.91 4.75
C PRO A 172 -14.06 28.95 4.51
N LYS A 173 -14.87 28.70 5.55
CA LYS A 173 -16.08 27.87 5.41
C LYS A 173 -16.98 28.55 4.38
N GLU A 174 -17.21 27.87 3.27
CA GLU A 174 -18.21 28.25 2.29
C GLU A 174 -19.57 28.31 3.02
N GLY A 175 -20.01 29.53 3.36
CA GLY A 175 -21.23 29.78 4.14
C GLY A 175 -21.06 30.55 5.47
N GLN A 176 -19.85 30.93 5.91
CA GLN A 176 -19.69 31.89 7.00
C GLN A 176 -19.10 33.19 6.45
N GLY A 177 -19.96 34.22 6.33
CA GLY A 177 -19.53 35.57 6.04
C GLY A 177 -18.38 35.99 6.96
N MET A 178 -17.39 36.65 6.39
CA MET A 178 -16.28 37.27 7.12
C MET A 178 -16.74 37.88 8.45
N PRO A 179 -16.01 37.62 9.53
CA PRO A 179 -15.59 38.68 10.41
C PRO A 179 -14.12 38.95 10.11
N ILE A 180 -13.91 40.12 9.51
CA ILE A 180 -12.69 40.92 9.69
C ILE A 180 -12.30 40.87 11.17
N LEU A 181 -11.01 40.70 11.44
CA LEU A 181 -10.20 41.21 12.57
C LEU A 181 -8.99 40.26 12.70
N MET A 182 -7.76 40.69 12.87
CA MET A 182 -7.11 42.00 12.89
C MET A 182 -5.61 41.66 12.94
N ASN A 183 -4.78 42.59 12.46
CA ASN A 183 -3.35 42.69 12.77
C ASN A 183 -2.90 41.91 14.01
N LEU A 184 -1.81 41.14 13.87
CA LEU A 184 -0.78 41.16 14.90
C LEU A 184 0.59 41.13 14.21
N LYS A 185 1.32 42.16 14.62
CA LYS A 185 2.67 42.59 14.28
C LYS A 185 3.72 41.59 14.72
#